data_AF-N4US55-F1
#
_entry.id   AF-N4US55-F1
#
_cell.length_a   1.000
_cell.length_b   1.000
_cell.length_c   1.000
_cell.angle_alpha   90.00
_cell.angle_beta   90.00
_cell.angle_gamma   90.00
#
_symmetry.space_group_name_H-M   'P 1'
#
loop_
_entity.id
_entity.type
_entity.pdbx_description
1 polymer ?
#
loop_
_entity_poly.entity_id
_entity_poly.type
_entity_poly.pdbx_seq_one_letter_code
_entity_poly.pdbx_strand_id
1 'polypeptide(L)'
;MDFDQSPDRRASQASFLSLQQLDPSPIDSPPADPSIDRRDLGPPPRGSDDGYEMVDADDMERSSATIKAPSTGAPGLSASTNLTNGATGPGPIFYLMRIQKFSSYAMGLFTSLHLANVSLIPAVTRSVPGSETYLLMTREIYQTSLTEPILVALPVIAHIGSGIALRLLRRSQNMKRYGAATPGMYALHRSRTELEDQRRASSPWPALSYISISGYAFSVFFAAHVFVNRVLPLQVEGDSSNIGLAYVAHAFARHPITSWVSYVGFLAAGCGHMIWGQAKWFGLSPTTKYIWGTSTAPAEKRARKQRRRRWVALHGASVAFAALWAVGGLGVVARGGLMEGWIGKVYDDIFAAVGL
;
A
#
# COMPACT_ATOMS: atom_id res chain seq x y z
N MET A 1 -50.70 33.75 29.02
CA MET A 1 -50.36 32.32 29.07
C MET A 1 -51.02 31.71 27.85
N ASP A 2 -50.29 31.61 26.75
CA ASP A 2 -50.76 30.94 25.53
C ASP A 2 -49.77 29.81 25.23
N PHE A 3 -50.28 28.58 25.18
CA PHE A 3 -49.55 27.44 24.65
C PHE A 3 -50.41 26.76 23.59
N ASP A 4 -49.93 26.94 22.37
CA ASP A 4 -50.36 26.34 21.11
C ASP A 4 -49.91 24.86 21.09
N GLN A 5 -50.83 23.93 20.83
CA GLN A 5 -50.52 22.51 20.57
C GLN A 5 -50.91 22.16 19.12
N SER A 6 -49.90 22.10 18.25
CA SER A 6 -50.06 21.60 16.87
C SER A 6 -50.20 20.05 16.82
N PRO A 7 -51.11 19.50 15.97
CA PRO A 7 -51.44 18.08 15.89
C PRO A 7 -50.54 17.21 14.98
N ASP A 8 -49.42 17.69 14.47
CA ASP A 8 -48.68 17.06 13.35
C ASP A 8 -47.85 15.79 13.66
N ARG A 9 -47.81 15.30 14.91
CA ARG A 9 -46.95 14.15 15.25
C ARG A 9 -47.53 12.76 15.01
N ARG A 10 -48.85 12.61 14.80
CA ARG A 10 -49.47 11.27 14.63
C ARG A 10 -49.54 10.78 13.19
N ALA A 11 -49.51 11.67 12.20
CA ALA A 11 -49.63 11.29 10.78
C ALA A 11 -48.38 10.57 10.24
N SER A 12 -47.20 10.88 10.78
CA SER A 12 -45.92 10.31 10.32
C SER A 12 -45.64 8.91 10.88
N GLN A 13 -46.34 8.43 11.91
CA GLN A 13 -46.17 7.06 12.40
C GLN A 13 -47.11 6.06 11.69
N ALA A 14 -48.26 6.52 11.20
CA ALA A 14 -49.21 5.67 10.47
C ALA A 14 -48.70 5.27 9.07
N SER A 15 -47.89 6.13 8.42
CA SER A 15 -47.30 5.86 7.11
C SER A 15 -46.11 4.89 7.14
N PHE A 16 -45.40 4.76 8.28
CA PHE A 16 -44.31 3.79 8.42
C PHE A 16 -44.81 2.35 8.59
N LEU A 17 -45.95 2.14 9.29
CA LEU A 17 -46.56 0.82 9.43
C LEU A 17 -47.20 0.32 8.12
N SER A 18 -47.76 1.22 7.32
CA SER A 18 -48.43 0.86 6.05
C SER A 18 -47.47 0.41 4.94
N LEU A 19 -46.18 0.76 5.01
CA LEU A 19 -45.17 0.32 4.03
C LEU A 19 -44.56 -1.05 4.37
N GLN A 20 -44.82 -1.58 5.57
CA GLN A 20 -44.25 -2.84 6.05
C GLN A 20 -45.15 -4.06 5.75
N GLN A 21 -46.35 -3.83 5.20
CA GLN A 21 -47.39 -4.83 4.98
C GLN A 21 -47.74 -5.07 3.50
N LEU A 22 -46.89 -4.63 2.56
CA LEU A 22 -47.04 -4.98 1.15
C LEU A 22 -46.54 -6.40 0.91
N ASP A 23 -47.50 -7.31 0.77
CA ASP A 23 -47.32 -8.70 0.36
C ASP A 23 -46.71 -8.74 -1.06
N PRO A 24 -45.58 -9.44 -1.31
CA PRO A 24 -44.98 -9.50 -2.63
C PRO A 24 -45.77 -10.44 -3.55
N SER A 25 -46.91 -10.00 -4.07
CA SER A 25 -47.49 -10.63 -5.26
C SER A 25 -46.59 -10.36 -6.46
N PRO A 26 -46.35 -11.33 -7.36
CA PRO A 26 -45.56 -11.11 -8.57
C PRO A 26 -46.21 -10.01 -9.41
N ILE A 27 -45.55 -8.86 -9.54
CA ILE A 27 -45.93 -7.87 -10.55
C ILE A 27 -45.59 -8.48 -11.90
N ASP A 28 -46.63 -8.76 -12.70
CA ASP A 28 -46.49 -8.96 -14.13
C ASP A 28 -45.76 -7.75 -14.71
N SER A 29 -44.58 -8.00 -15.25
CA SER A 29 -43.69 -6.97 -15.76
C SER A 29 -44.35 -6.30 -16.97
N PRO A 30 -44.54 -4.97 -16.98
CA PRO A 30 -44.99 -4.28 -18.19
C PRO A 30 -43.93 -4.42 -19.29
N PRO A 31 -44.33 -4.47 -20.57
CA PRO A 31 -43.41 -4.65 -21.68
C PRO A 31 -42.35 -3.55 -21.67
N ALA A 32 -41.10 -3.96 -21.86
CA ALA A 32 -39.93 -3.10 -21.78
C ALA A 32 -40.06 -1.87 -22.70
N ASP A 33 -40.13 -0.69 -22.10
CA ASP A 33 -39.94 0.59 -22.78
C ASP A 33 -38.48 0.64 -23.30
N PRO A 34 -38.24 0.78 -24.61
CA PRO A 34 -36.89 0.78 -25.19
C PRO A 34 -36.02 2.00 -24.81
N SER A 35 -36.58 2.97 -24.07
CA SER A 35 -35.90 4.24 -23.76
C SER A 35 -35.20 4.30 -22.41
N ILE A 36 -35.37 3.31 -21.52
CA ILE A 36 -34.60 3.22 -20.28
C ILE A 36 -33.34 2.38 -20.54
N ASP A 37 -32.28 3.12 -20.85
CA ASP A 37 -30.98 2.59 -21.14
C ASP A 37 -30.41 1.86 -19.92
N ARG A 38 -30.30 0.52 -19.98
CA ARG A 38 -29.61 -0.33 -18.99
C ARG A 38 -28.10 0.00 -18.82
N ARG A 39 -27.62 1.11 -19.40
CA ARG A 39 -26.25 1.64 -19.30
C ARG A 39 -25.99 2.40 -17.99
N ASP A 40 -27.02 2.80 -17.25
CA ASP A 40 -26.84 3.52 -15.97
C ASP A 40 -26.49 2.61 -14.78
N LEU A 41 -26.71 1.30 -14.92
CA LEU A 41 -26.13 0.31 -14.03
C LEU A 41 -24.79 -0.13 -14.62
N GLY A 42 -23.79 0.74 -14.46
CA GLY A 42 -22.41 0.41 -14.80
C GLY A 42 -22.03 -0.97 -14.21
N PRO A 43 -21.21 -1.77 -14.92
CA PRO A 43 -20.85 -3.10 -14.45
C PRO A 43 -20.28 -3.02 -13.03
N PRO A 44 -20.57 -4.00 -12.15
CA PRO A 44 -19.95 -4.06 -10.84
C PRO A 44 -18.43 -3.96 -11.02
N PRO A 45 -17.69 -3.29 -10.12
CA PRO A 45 -16.27 -3.09 -10.29
C PRO A 45 -15.65 -4.45 -10.58
N ARG A 46 -15.12 -4.63 -11.79
CA ARG A 46 -14.28 -5.79 -12.10
C ARG A 46 -13.13 -5.69 -11.12
N GLY A 47 -13.24 -6.45 -10.04
CA GLY A 47 -12.29 -6.45 -8.94
C GLY A 47 -10.94 -6.94 -9.44
N SER A 48 -10.13 -6.02 -9.94
CA SER A 48 -8.72 -6.04 -9.63
C SER A 48 -8.62 -5.65 -8.17
N ASP A 49 -7.95 -6.48 -7.36
CA ASP A 49 -7.84 -6.32 -5.90
C ASP A 49 -7.09 -5.03 -5.46
N ASP A 50 -6.86 -4.13 -6.42
CA ASP A 50 -5.97 -2.98 -6.34
C ASP A 50 -6.51 -1.73 -7.06
N GLY A 51 -7.61 -1.84 -7.82
CA GLY A 51 -8.25 -0.73 -8.53
C GLY A 51 -7.34 -0.01 -9.55
N TYR A 52 -6.50 -0.75 -10.27
CA TYR A 52 -5.74 -0.20 -11.40
C TYR A 52 -5.77 -1.19 -12.56
N GLU A 53 -6.23 -0.72 -13.71
CA GLU A 53 -5.76 -1.14 -15.01
C GLU A 53 -4.99 0.09 -15.50
N MET A 54 -3.69 -0.04 -15.70
CA MET A 54 -2.90 1.07 -16.27
C MET A 54 -3.34 1.22 -17.72
N VAL A 55 -3.98 2.33 -18.05
CA VAL A 55 -4.17 2.74 -19.44
C VAL A 55 -2.78 3.07 -20.00
N ASP A 56 -2.47 2.55 -21.18
CA ASP A 56 -1.19 2.77 -21.87
C ASP A 56 -0.91 4.27 -22.02
N ALA A 57 0.36 4.65 -21.87
CA ALA A 57 0.78 6.06 -21.97
C ALA A 57 0.49 6.66 -23.36
N ASP A 58 0.43 5.81 -24.39
CA ASP A 58 0.15 6.19 -25.79
C ASP A 58 -1.30 6.70 -25.99
N ASP A 59 -2.26 6.27 -25.17
CA ASP A 59 -3.65 6.74 -25.25
C ASP A 59 -3.85 8.12 -24.61
N MET A 60 -2.93 8.54 -23.75
CA MET A 60 -3.03 9.81 -23.00
C MET A 60 -2.58 11.01 -23.85
N GLU A 61 -1.59 10.82 -24.74
CA GLU A 61 -1.12 11.90 -25.62
C GLU A 61 -2.13 12.22 -26.74
N ARG A 62 -2.85 11.20 -27.25
CA ARG A 62 -3.90 11.37 -28.27
C ARG A 62 -5.16 12.07 -27.77
N SER A 63 -5.40 12.10 -26.46
CA SER A 63 -6.59 12.69 -25.85
C SER A 63 -6.53 14.22 -25.73
N SER A 64 -5.36 14.83 -25.97
CA SER A 64 -5.16 16.28 -25.91
C SER A 64 -5.74 17.03 -27.11
N ALA A 65 -6.10 16.32 -28.19
CA ALA A 65 -6.40 16.94 -29.48
C ALA A 65 -7.86 16.86 -29.94
N THR A 66 -8.81 16.37 -29.14
CA THR A 66 -10.22 16.30 -29.59
C THR A 66 -11.22 16.54 -28.47
N ILE A 67 -11.69 17.79 -28.38
CA ILE A 67 -12.86 18.20 -27.60
C ILE A 67 -14.12 17.69 -28.32
N LYS A 68 -14.70 16.57 -27.85
CA LYS A 68 -16.16 16.26 -27.76
C LYS A 68 -16.39 14.73 -27.75
N ALA A 69 -16.54 14.17 -26.55
CA ALA A 69 -17.50 13.12 -26.16
C ALA A 69 -17.18 12.67 -24.72
N PRO A 70 -18.17 12.41 -23.85
CA PRO A 70 -17.90 11.88 -22.51
C PRO A 70 -17.54 10.40 -22.66
N SER A 71 -16.25 10.09 -22.69
CA SER A 71 -15.79 8.71 -22.69
C SER A 71 -16.04 8.10 -21.32
N THR A 72 -16.56 6.87 -21.35
CA THR A 72 -16.77 5.94 -20.24
C THR A 72 -15.42 5.52 -19.64
N GLY A 73 -14.77 6.45 -18.94
CA GLY A 73 -13.46 6.26 -18.32
C GLY A 73 -13.55 5.71 -16.90
N ALA A 74 -12.62 4.80 -16.60
CA ALA A 74 -12.41 4.08 -15.33
C ALA A 74 -12.82 4.81 -14.02
N PRO A 75 -13.34 4.08 -13.01
CA PRO A 75 -13.78 4.65 -11.75
C PRO A 75 -12.58 5.20 -10.95
N GLY A 76 -12.34 6.50 -11.08
CA GLY A 76 -11.23 7.20 -10.41
C GLY A 76 -10.70 8.42 -11.17
N LEU A 77 -11.05 8.57 -12.45
CA LEU A 77 -10.62 9.69 -13.30
C LEU A 77 -11.72 10.71 -13.61
N SER A 78 -12.94 10.51 -13.10
CA SER A 78 -14.01 11.51 -13.24
C SER A 78 -13.55 12.81 -12.57
N ALA A 79 -13.47 13.89 -13.35
CA ALA A 79 -13.31 15.23 -12.84
C ALA A 79 -14.25 15.40 -11.64
N SER A 80 -13.70 15.56 -10.44
CA SER A 80 -14.54 15.92 -9.31
C SER A 80 -14.91 17.36 -9.55
N THR A 81 -16.18 17.62 -9.84
CA THR A 81 -16.73 18.98 -9.76
C THR A 81 -16.40 19.52 -8.37
N ASN A 82 -15.46 20.47 -8.33
CA ASN A 82 -15.14 21.17 -7.09
C ASN A 82 -16.41 21.93 -6.68
N LEU A 83 -17.09 21.45 -5.64
CA LEU A 83 -18.40 21.94 -5.19
C LEU A 83 -18.35 23.41 -4.72
N THR A 84 -17.16 24.01 -4.68
CA THR A 84 -16.93 25.40 -4.29
C THR A 84 -16.84 26.36 -5.48
N ASN A 85 -16.29 25.95 -6.65
CA ASN A 85 -15.91 26.91 -7.71
C ASN A 85 -16.28 26.49 -9.15
N GLY A 86 -17.02 25.40 -9.39
CA GLY A 86 -17.47 25.03 -10.75
C GLY A 86 -16.35 24.67 -11.75
N ALA A 87 -15.08 24.66 -11.33
CA ALA A 87 -13.95 24.25 -12.15
C ALA A 87 -13.83 22.72 -12.19
N THR A 88 -13.86 22.15 -13.40
CA THR A 88 -13.51 20.75 -13.66
C THR A 88 -12.00 20.58 -13.56
N GLY A 89 -11.52 20.01 -12.45
CA GLY A 89 -10.11 19.75 -12.20
C GLY A 89 -9.84 18.32 -11.74
N PRO A 90 -8.57 17.89 -11.67
CA PRO A 90 -8.20 16.58 -11.17
C PRO A 90 -8.62 16.43 -9.70
N GLY A 91 -9.30 15.33 -9.36
CA GLY A 91 -9.76 15.09 -8.00
C GLY A 91 -8.63 14.70 -7.02
N PRO A 92 -8.90 14.62 -5.71
CA PRO A 92 -7.88 14.33 -4.70
C PRO A 92 -7.18 12.97 -4.91
N ILE A 93 -7.89 11.97 -5.47
CA ILE A 93 -7.32 10.67 -5.81
C ILE A 93 -6.19 10.80 -6.84
N PHE A 94 -6.33 11.70 -7.82
CA PHE A 94 -5.32 11.93 -8.85
C PHE A 94 -3.99 12.41 -8.25
N TYR A 95 -4.05 13.41 -7.36
CA TYR A 95 -2.85 13.94 -6.71
C TYR A 95 -2.22 12.92 -5.77
N LEU A 96 -3.03 12.25 -4.94
CA LEU A 96 -2.53 11.24 -4.01
C LEU A 96 -1.85 10.07 -4.75
N MET A 97 -2.41 9.61 -5.87
CA MET A 97 -1.77 8.58 -6.69
C MET A 97 -0.42 9.04 -7.22
N ARG A 98 -0.32 10.29 -7.69
CA ARG A 98 0.95 10.86 -8.17
C ARG A 98 1.97 11.00 -7.05
N ILE A 99 1.57 11.47 -5.87
CA ILE A 99 2.45 11.58 -4.70
C ILE A 99 2.98 10.20 -4.31
N GLN A 100 2.11 9.18 -4.22
CA GLN A 100 2.52 7.81 -3.93
C GLN A 100 3.50 7.26 -4.97
N LYS A 101 3.22 7.55 -6.25
CA LYS A 101 3.99 7.13 -7.42
C LYS A 101 5.37 7.78 -7.45
N PHE A 102 5.46 9.11 -7.36
CA PHE A 102 6.73 9.81 -7.55
C PHE A 102 7.64 9.77 -6.31
N SER A 103 7.08 9.60 -5.11
CA SER A 103 7.88 9.40 -3.88
C SER A 103 8.77 8.15 -3.94
N SER A 104 8.39 7.11 -4.71
CA SER A 104 9.19 5.89 -4.81
C SER A 104 10.52 6.08 -5.53
N TYR A 105 10.69 7.13 -6.34
CA TYR A 105 11.96 7.41 -7.02
C TYR A 105 13.07 7.83 -6.04
N ALA A 106 12.78 8.77 -5.15
CA ALA A 106 13.72 9.20 -4.12
C ALA A 106 14.07 8.04 -3.18
N MET A 107 13.05 7.27 -2.77
CA MET A 107 13.26 6.04 -1.99
C MET A 107 14.12 5.01 -2.75
N GLY A 108 13.94 4.86 -4.07
CA GLY A 108 14.73 3.94 -4.88
C GLY A 108 16.21 4.34 -4.95
N LEU A 109 16.50 5.63 -5.05
CA LEU A 109 17.87 6.16 -4.98
C LEU A 109 18.50 5.86 -3.62
N PHE A 110 17.82 6.19 -2.53
CA PHE A 110 18.28 5.89 -1.17
C PHE A 110 18.49 4.38 -0.96
N THR A 111 17.53 3.56 -1.40
CA THR A 111 17.59 2.09 -1.29
C THR A 111 18.81 1.53 -2.00
N SER A 112 19.17 2.09 -3.17
CA SER A 112 20.34 1.65 -3.94
C SER A 112 21.65 2.01 -3.24
N LEU A 113 21.77 3.25 -2.75
CA LEU A 113 22.93 3.68 -1.95
C LEU A 113 23.05 2.86 -0.66
N HIS A 114 21.93 2.60 0.02
CA HIS A 114 21.92 1.82 1.24
C HIS A 114 22.34 0.37 0.97
N LEU A 115 21.77 -0.29 -0.06
CA LEU A 115 22.14 -1.65 -0.48
C LEU A 115 23.65 -1.77 -0.75
N ALA A 116 24.22 -0.78 -1.45
CA ALA A 116 25.64 -0.78 -1.75
C ALA A 116 26.49 -0.77 -0.46
N ASN A 117 26.17 0.12 0.49
CA ASN A 117 26.99 0.32 1.68
C ASN A 117 26.79 -0.74 2.76
N VAL A 118 25.57 -1.24 2.96
CA VAL A 118 25.28 -2.20 4.04
C VAL A 118 25.25 -3.65 3.59
N SER A 119 25.34 -3.91 2.28
CA SER A 119 25.43 -5.27 1.75
C SER A 119 26.56 -5.45 0.74
N LEU A 120 26.55 -4.77 -0.40
CA LEU A 120 27.49 -5.12 -1.48
C LEU A 120 28.95 -4.86 -1.11
N ILE A 121 29.25 -3.72 -0.49
CA ILE A 121 30.60 -3.38 -0.02
C ILE A 121 31.05 -4.36 1.07
N PRO A 122 30.28 -4.61 2.16
CA PRO A 122 30.60 -5.65 3.13
C PRO A 122 30.82 -7.04 2.52
N ALA A 123 30.03 -7.42 1.50
CA ALA A 123 30.19 -8.69 0.82
C ALA A 123 31.53 -8.78 0.06
N VAL A 124 31.98 -7.68 -0.56
CA VAL A 124 33.25 -7.62 -1.30
C VAL A 124 34.44 -7.57 -0.35
N THR A 125 34.40 -6.69 0.65
CA THR A 125 35.50 -6.52 1.63
C THR A 125 35.59 -7.70 2.59
N ARG A 126 34.48 -8.43 2.80
CA ARG A 126 34.34 -9.52 3.78
C ARG A 126 34.72 -9.09 5.20
N SER A 127 34.58 -7.80 5.51
CA SER A 127 35.02 -7.21 6.78
C SER A 127 34.14 -6.03 7.17
N VAL A 128 33.70 -6.00 8.42
CA VAL A 128 33.00 -4.84 9.00
C VAL A 128 33.93 -3.63 9.10
N PRO A 129 35.10 -3.71 9.77
CA PRO A 129 36.03 -2.58 9.84
C PRO A 129 36.47 -2.06 8.46
N GLY A 130 36.69 -2.96 7.49
CA GLY A 130 37.06 -2.58 6.12
C GLY A 130 35.96 -1.87 5.34
N SER A 131 34.71 -1.98 5.77
CA SER A 131 33.54 -1.37 5.12
C SER A 131 33.10 -0.06 5.76
N GLU A 132 33.44 0.17 7.03
CA GLU A 132 33.04 1.38 7.77
C GLU A 132 33.46 2.66 7.06
N THR A 133 34.68 2.72 6.51
CA THR A 133 35.18 3.89 5.79
C THR A 133 34.28 4.28 4.61
N TYR A 134 33.75 3.30 3.88
CA TYR A 134 32.85 3.54 2.75
C TYR A 134 31.46 3.97 3.22
N LEU A 135 30.98 3.40 4.33
CA LEU A 135 29.73 3.84 4.96
C LEU A 135 29.86 5.30 5.40
N LEU A 136 30.93 5.68 6.08
CA LEU A 136 31.17 7.05 6.53
C LEU A 136 31.24 8.04 5.35
N MET A 137 31.94 7.68 4.27
CA MET A 137 32.01 8.51 3.06
C MET A 137 30.62 8.77 2.46
N THR A 138 29.75 7.76 2.44
CA THR A 138 28.42 7.90 1.84
C THR A 138 27.42 8.59 2.76
N ARG A 139 27.60 8.53 4.08
CA ARG A 139 26.82 9.34 5.04
C ARG A 139 26.92 10.83 4.74
N GLU A 140 28.08 11.33 4.36
CA GLU A 140 28.25 12.73 3.97
C GLU A 140 27.39 13.13 2.75
N ILE A 141 27.02 12.16 1.90
CA ILE A 141 26.28 12.43 0.66
C ILE A 141 24.76 12.53 0.92
N TYR A 142 24.18 11.67 1.77
CA TYR A 142 22.71 11.61 1.97
C TYR A 142 22.23 11.84 3.40
N GLN A 143 23.14 11.91 4.37
CA GLN A 143 22.83 12.05 5.80
C GLN A 143 23.19 13.44 6.34
N THR A 144 23.02 14.47 5.49
CA THR A 144 23.14 15.88 5.92
C THR A 144 21.83 16.36 6.54
N SER A 145 21.88 17.47 7.28
CA SER A 145 20.71 18.11 7.89
C SER A 145 19.58 18.43 6.90
N LEU A 146 19.91 18.60 5.61
CA LEU A 146 18.95 18.88 4.55
C LEU A 146 18.62 17.66 3.69
N THR A 147 19.62 16.83 3.35
CA THR A 147 19.43 15.70 2.41
C THR A 147 18.67 14.53 3.03
N GLU A 148 18.84 14.24 4.32
CA GLU A 148 18.12 13.15 4.97
C GLU A 148 16.60 13.37 5.01
N PRO A 149 16.09 14.55 5.43
CA PRO A 149 14.66 14.82 5.38
C PRO A 149 14.08 14.74 3.96
N ILE A 150 14.81 15.22 2.95
CA ILE A 150 14.32 15.32 1.57
C ILE A 150 14.37 13.97 0.85
N LEU A 151 15.43 13.18 1.05
CA LEU A 151 15.62 11.92 0.33
C LEU A 151 14.97 10.72 1.04
N VAL A 152 14.79 10.80 2.36
CA VAL A 152 14.31 9.67 3.16
C VAL A 152 12.99 9.98 3.84
N ALA A 153 12.94 10.97 4.75
CA ALA A 153 11.77 11.16 5.60
C ALA A 153 10.52 11.60 4.80
N LEU A 154 10.65 12.65 3.99
CA LEU A 154 9.54 13.20 3.21
C LEU A 154 9.00 12.19 2.19
N PRO A 155 9.84 11.50 1.38
CA PRO A 155 9.36 10.47 0.46
C PRO A 155 8.65 9.32 1.17
N VAL A 156 9.15 8.84 2.30
CA VAL A 156 8.51 7.77 3.07
C VAL A 156 7.14 8.21 3.60
N ILE A 157 7.06 9.39 4.22
CA ILE A 157 5.80 9.94 4.72
C ILE A 157 4.81 10.14 3.57
N ALA A 158 5.28 10.70 2.46
CA ALA A 158 4.48 10.91 1.26
C ALA A 158 3.95 9.58 0.71
N HIS A 159 4.79 8.55 0.61
CA HIS A 159 4.42 7.24 0.05
C HIS A 159 3.40 6.51 0.92
N ILE A 160 3.68 6.38 2.23
CA ILE A 160 2.81 5.67 3.17
C ILE A 160 1.51 6.47 3.37
N GLY A 161 1.63 7.78 3.61
CA GLY A 161 0.50 8.67 3.86
C GLY A 161 -0.47 8.72 2.69
N SER A 162 0.03 8.87 1.45
CA SER A 162 -0.82 8.85 0.27
C SER A 162 -1.49 7.48 0.03
N GLY A 163 -0.78 6.37 0.29
CA GLY A 163 -1.34 5.03 0.21
C GLY A 163 -2.49 4.79 1.20
N ILE A 164 -2.34 5.23 2.45
CA ILE A 164 -3.39 5.16 3.48
C ILE A 164 -4.57 6.07 3.10
N ALA A 165 -4.30 7.31 2.70
CA ALA A 165 -5.32 8.27 2.30
C ALA A 165 -6.15 7.75 1.11
N LEU A 166 -5.51 7.17 0.10
CA LEU A 166 -6.21 6.54 -1.03
C LEU A 166 -7.14 5.43 -0.60
N ARG A 167 -6.72 4.58 0.35
CA ARG A 167 -7.57 3.50 0.87
C ARG A 167 -8.81 4.05 1.59
N LEU A 168 -8.62 5.09 2.41
CA LEU A 168 -9.71 5.75 3.14
C LEU A 168 -10.68 6.49 2.20
N LEU A 169 -10.16 7.20 1.18
CA LEU A 169 -10.99 7.87 0.18
C LEU A 169 -11.79 6.88 -0.66
N ARG A 170 -11.17 5.78 -1.10
CA ARG A 170 -11.85 4.70 -1.84
C ARG A 170 -12.94 4.06 -0.99
N ARG A 171 -12.68 3.81 0.30
CA ARG A 171 -13.71 3.37 1.25
C ARG A 171 -14.86 4.38 1.32
N SER A 172 -14.56 5.67 1.50
CA SER A 172 -15.57 6.72 1.58
C SER A 172 -16.44 6.77 0.32
N GLN A 173 -15.84 6.62 -0.86
CA GLN A 173 -16.57 6.54 -2.13
C GLN A 173 -17.40 5.28 -2.27
N ASN A 174 -16.88 4.11 -1.87
CA ASN A 174 -17.63 2.86 -1.87
C ASN A 174 -18.83 2.95 -0.92
N MET A 175 -18.66 3.54 0.26
CA MET A 175 -19.74 3.79 1.22
C MET A 175 -20.81 4.72 0.61
N LYS A 176 -20.40 5.79 -0.09
CA LYS A 176 -21.36 6.70 -0.77
C LYS A 176 -22.12 6.01 -1.90
N ARG A 177 -21.48 5.13 -2.68
CA ARG A 177 -22.08 4.43 -3.82
C ARG A 177 -22.98 3.25 -3.43
N TYR A 178 -22.58 2.49 -2.41
CA TYR A 178 -23.26 1.24 -2.01
C TYR A 178 -24.07 1.37 -0.71
N GLY A 179 -24.41 2.61 -0.30
CA GLY A 179 -25.50 2.84 0.65
C GLY A 179 -25.11 3.09 2.11
N ALA A 180 -24.27 4.10 2.39
CA ALA A 180 -24.00 4.59 3.75
C ALA A 180 -25.10 5.48 4.35
N ALA A 181 -26.10 5.90 3.56
CA ALA A 181 -27.17 6.78 4.05
C ALA A 181 -28.20 6.05 4.94
N THR A 182 -28.27 4.72 4.90
CA THR A 182 -29.16 3.91 5.74
C THR A 182 -28.47 2.59 6.13
N PRO A 183 -28.16 2.37 7.43
CA PRO A 183 -27.54 1.13 7.92
C PRO A 183 -28.27 -0.15 7.49
N GLY A 184 -29.60 -0.08 7.34
CA GLY A 184 -30.41 -1.20 6.85
C GLY A 184 -30.21 -1.55 5.38
N MET A 185 -29.84 -0.58 4.53
CA MET A 185 -29.70 -0.80 3.08
C MET A 185 -28.37 -1.45 2.71
N TYR A 186 -27.30 -1.18 3.47
CA TYR A 186 -26.05 -1.94 3.37
C TYR A 186 -26.25 -3.41 3.75
N ALA A 187 -27.00 -3.69 4.82
CA ALA A 187 -27.35 -5.04 5.22
C ALA A 187 -28.19 -5.77 4.16
N LEU A 188 -29.11 -5.06 3.49
CA LEU A 188 -29.96 -5.59 2.41
C LEU A 188 -29.17 -5.83 1.10
N HIS A 189 -28.28 -4.91 0.72
CA HIS A 189 -27.40 -5.11 -0.43
C HIS A 189 -26.44 -6.29 -0.17
N ARG A 190 -25.95 -6.42 1.06
CA ARG A 190 -25.14 -7.55 1.49
C ARG A 190 -25.93 -8.86 1.46
N SER A 191 -27.14 -8.92 2.02
CA SER A 191 -27.96 -10.14 2.00
C SER A 191 -28.34 -10.53 0.57
N ARG A 192 -28.67 -9.57 -0.30
CA ARG A 192 -28.94 -9.84 -1.73
C ARG A 192 -27.72 -10.40 -2.46
N THR A 193 -26.55 -9.80 -2.25
CA THR A 193 -25.29 -10.28 -2.85
C THR A 193 -24.84 -11.63 -2.29
N GLU A 194 -25.08 -11.90 -1.00
CA GLU A 194 -24.83 -13.21 -0.37
C GLU A 194 -25.82 -14.29 -0.86
N LEU A 195 -27.06 -13.91 -1.18
CA LEU A 195 -28.08 -14.80 -1.77
C LEU A 195 -27.79 -15.10 -3.26
N GLU A 196 -27.35 -14.12 -4.03
CA GLU A 196 -27.00 -14.30 -5.45
C GLU A 196 -25.62 -14.95 -5.64
N ASP A 197 -24.67 -14.74 -4.72
CA ASP A 197 -23.31 -15.27 -4.82
C ASP A 197 -22.68 -15.36 -3.42
N GLN A 198 -22.77 -16.52 -2.76
CA GLN A 198 -22.21 -16.79 -1.41
C GLN A 198 -20.72 -16.42 -1.26
N ARG A 199 -20.00 -16.19 -2.38
CA ARG A 199 -18.58 -15.81 -2.42
C ARG A 199 -18.31 -14.31 -2.56
N ARG A 200 -19.34 -13.46 -2.69
CA ARG A 200 -19.19 -12.03 -3.03
C ARG A 200 -19.96 -11.08 -2.11
N ALA A 201 -19.83 -11.26 -0.79
CA ALA A 201 -20.20 -10.19 0.15
C ALA A 201 -19.43 -8.91 -0.21
N SER A 202 -20.15 -7.85 -0.63
CA SER A 202 -19.55 -6.57 -1.00
C SER A 202 -19.01 -5.86 0.26
N SER A 203 -17.72 -6.03 0.53
CA SER A 203 -17.03 -5.32 1.60
C SER A 203 -16.97 -3.83 1.28
N PRO A 204 -17.19 -2.94 2.27
CA PRO A 204 -17.01 -1.51 2.05
C PRO A 204 -15.52 -1.14 1.97
N TRP A 205 -14.65 -2.05 2.40
CA TRP A 205 -13.22 -1.90 2.36
C TRP A 205 -12.65 -2.38 1.02
N PRO A 206 -11.70 -1.64 0.42
CA PRO A 206 -10.90 -2.17 -0.67
C PRO A 206 -10.22 -3.49 -0.27
N ALA A 207 -10.10 -4.42 -1.21
CA ALA A 207 -9.40 -5.69 -0.99
C ALA A 207 -7.94 -5.45 -0.55
N LEU A 208 -7.40 -6.35 0.27
CA LEU A 208 -5.99 -6.33 0.66
C LEU A 208 -5.19 -7.10 -0.39
N SER A 209 -4.51 -6.37 -1.27
CA SER A 209 -3.57 -6.98 -2.20
C SER A 209 -2.27 -7.38 -1.50
N TYR A 210 -1.53 -8.31 -2.10
CA TYR A 210 -0.21 -8.73 -1.60
C TYR A 210 0.72 -7.53 -1.36
N ILE A 211 0.74 -6.56 -2.29
CA ILE A 211 1.54 -5.33 -2.19
C ILE A 211 1.16 -4.50 -0.96
N SER A 212 -0.13 -4.44 -0.64
CA SER A 212 -0.61 -3.71 0.54
C SER A 212 -0.21 -4.41 1.83
N ILE A 213 -0.39 -5.73 1.89
CA ILE A 213 -0.04 -6.54 3.06
C ILE A 213 1.48 -6.47 3.33
N SER A 214 2.29 -6.69 2.30
CA SER A 214 3.75 -6.58 2.43
C SER A 214 4.19 -5.16 2.75
N GLY A 215 3.49 -4.14 2.24
CA GLY A 215 3.76 -2.73 2.55
C GLY A 215 3.50 -2.36 4.01
N TYR A 216 2.41 -2.85 4.61
CA TYR A 216 2.14 -2.64 6.04
C TYR A 216 3.15 -3.37 6.92
N ALA A 217 3.46 -4.63 6.60
CA ALA A 217 4.49 -5.38 7.31
C ALA A 217 5.86 -4.68 7.20
N PHE A 218 6.23 -4.24 5.99
CA PHE A 218 7.47 -3.51 5.75
C PHE A 218 7.52 -2.19 6.53
N SER A 219 6.41 -1.47 6.64
CA SER A 219 6.34 -0.22 7.39
C SER A 219 6.65 -0.42 8.89
N VAL A 220 6.19 -1.52 9.49
CA VAL A 220 6.49 -1.86 10.89
C VAL A 220 7.97 -2.14 11.08
N PHE A 221 8.55 -3.01 10.24
CA PHE A 221 9.97 -3.33 10.31
C PHE A 221 10.86 -2.12 9.97
N PHE A 222 10.44 -1.27 9.02
CA PHE A 222 11.12 -0.02 8.69
C PHE A 222 11.13 0.93 9.88
N ALA A 223 9.99 1.11 10.55
CA ALA A 223 9.90 1.95 11.73
C ALA A 223 10.82 1.45 12.85
N ALA A 224 10.86 0.13 13.10
CA ALA A 224 11.79 -0.46 14.06
C ALA A 224 13.26 -0.24 13.64
N HIS A 225 13.58 -0.42 12.36
CA HIS A 225 14.92 -0.18 11.82
C HIS A 225 15.36 1.28 12.01
N VAL A 226 14.52 2.26 11.65
CA VAL A 226 14.79 3.69 11.86
C VAL A 226 14.86 4.03 13.34
N PHE A 227 13.99 3.44 14.16
CA PHE A 227 13.99 3.68 15.59
C PHE A 227 15.34 3.27 16.21
N VAL A 228 15.79 2.03 16.00
CA VAL A 228 17.03 1.52 16.61
C VAL A 228 18.30 2.15 16.04
N ASN A 229 18.33 2.50 14.75
CA ASN A 229 19.54 3.00 14.09
C ASN A 229 19.60 4.53 13.95
N ARG A 230 18.52 5.25 14.28
CA ARG A 230 18.48 6.71 14.18
C ARG A 230 17.88 7.36 15.40
N VAL A 231 16.63 7.04 15.73
CA VAL A 231 15.90 7.75 16.81
C VAL A 231 16.52 7.47 18.17
N LEU A 232 16.80 6.20 18.49
CA LEU A 232 17.29 5.78 19.78
C LEU A 232 18.69 6.37 20.10
N PRO A 233 19.69 6.28 19.20
CA PRO A 233 20.96 6.98 19.36
C PRO A 233 20.82 8.49 19.54
N LEU A 234 19.95 9.14 18.76
CA LEU A 234 19.69 10.58 18.90
C LEU A 234 19.14 10.95 20.28
N GLN A 235 18.34 10.07 20.91
CA GLN A 235 17.79 10.33 22.24
C GLN A 235 18.80 10.08 23.36
N VAL A 236 19.70 9.09 23.20
CA VAL A 236 20.66 8.69 24.23
C VAL A 236 21.96 9.48 24.16
N GLU A 237 22.56 9.59 22.96
CA GLU A 237 23.85 10.26 22.75
C GLU A 237 23.72 11.71 22.25
N GLY A 238 22.53 12.12 21.80
CA GLY A 238 22.32 13.44 21.18
C GLY A 238 22.74 13.51 19.71
N ASP A 239 23.38 12.48 19.16
CA ASP A 239 23.71 12.34 17.75
C ASP A 239 23.56 10.88 17.24
N SER A 240 23.92 10.59 15.99
CA SER A 240 24.04 9.19 15.51
C SER A 240 25.35 8.94 14.76
N SER A 241 26.37 9.72 15.09
CA SER A 241 27.67 9.68 14.43
C SER A 241 28.34 8.32 14.64
N ASN A 242 28.27 7.78 15.87
CA ASN A 242 28.84 6.50 16.28
C ASN A 242 28.13 5.25 15.74
N ILE A 243 27.05 5.42 14.97
CA ILE A 243 26.18 4.31 14.52
C ILE A 243 26.67 3.72 13.20
N GLY A 244 27.63 2.81 13.25
CA GLY A 244 28.19 2.14 12.07
C GLY A 244 27.64 0.74 11.81
N LEU A 245 28.28 0.03 10.88
CA LEU A 245 28.12 -1.42 10.71
C LEU A 245 28.49 -2.19 11.99
N ALA A 246 29.46 -1.69 12.75
CA ALA A 246 29.90 -2.21 14.03
C ALA A 246 28.81 -2.17 15.10
N TYR A 247 28.01 -1.11 15.15
CA TYR A 247 26.83 -1.01 16.03
C TYR A 247 25.81 -2.09 15.69
N VAL A 248 25.50 -2.26 14.40
CA VAL A 248 24.58 -3.30 13.92
C VAL A 248 25.12 -4.70 14.22
N ALA A 249 26.40 -4.95 13.98
CA ALA A 249 27.07 -6.22 14.29
C ALA A 249 27.00 -6.54 15.78
N HIS A 250 27.27 -5.55 16.63
CA HIS A 250 27.15 -5.68 18.08
C HIS A 250 25.71 -6.02 18.49
N ALA A 251 24.69 -5.38 17.89
CA ALA A 251 23.28 -5.71 18.13
C ALA A 251 22.91 -7.16 17.75
N PHE A 252 23.47 -7.69 16.66
CA PHE A 252 23.29 -9.09 16.28
C PHE A 252 23.95 -10.06 17.26
N ALA A 253 25.12 -9.70 17.79
CA ALA A 253 25.81 -10.52 18.77
C ALA A 253 25.14 -10.48 20.17
N ARG A 254 24.61 -9.32 20.58
CA ARG A 254 23.98 -9.11 21.89
C ARG A 254 22.53 -9.58 21.94
N HIS A 255 21.74 -9.28 20.92
CA HIS A 255 20.30 -9.60 20.84
C HIS A 255 19.98 -10.42 19.59
N PRO A 256 20.48 -11.66 19.48
CA PRO A 256 20.40 -12.43 18.24
C PRO A 256 18.96 -12.65 17.78
N ILE A 257 18.05 -13.05 18.67
CA ILE A 257 16.67 -13.36 18.28
C ILE A 257 15.98 -12.10 17.73
N THR A 258 16.03 -11.00 18.46
CA THR A 258 15.41 -9.72 18.07
C THR A 258 15.99 -9.21 16.75
N SER A 259 17.32 -9.22 16.61
CA SER A 259 18.01 -8.76 15.41
C SER A 259 17.68 -9.64 14.21
N TRP A 260 17.78 -10.96 14.32
CA TRP A 260 17.48 -11.87 13.22
C TRP A 260 16.01 -11.79 12.77
N VAL A 261 15.06 -11.80 13.70
CA VAL A 261 13.63 -11.67 13.37
C VAL A 261 13.35 -10.33 12.68
N SER A 262 13.91 -9.24 13.21
CA SER A 262 13.70 -7.90 12.66
C SER A 262 14.26 -7.76 11.26
N TYR A 263 15.53 -8.12 11.04
CA TYR A 263 16.17 -7.95 9.73
C TYR A 263 15.68 -8.97 8.69
N VAL A 264 15.42 -10.23 9.04
CA VAL A 264 14.85 -11.20 8.09
C VAL A 264 13.43 -10.80 7.70
N GLY A 265 12.60 -10.39 8.68
CA GLY A 265 11.26 -9.87 8.42
C GLY A 265 11.28 -8.61 7.56
N PHE A 266 12.19 -7.69 7.84
CA PHE A 266 12.41 -6.48 7.07
C PHE A 266 12.77 -6.77 5.61
N LEU A 267 13.72 -7.68 5.38
CA LEU A 267 14.13 -8.07 4.02
C LEU A 267 12.99 -8.78 3.28
N ALA A 268 12.30 -9.73 3.92
CA ALA A 268 11.22 -10.46 3.30
C ALA A 268 10.05 -9.53 2.89
N ALA A 269 9.58 -8.70 3.81
CA ALA A 269 8.49 -7.77 3.55
C ALA A 269 8.91 -6.65 2.58
N GLY A 270 10.09 -6.06 2.78
CA GLY A 270 10.61 -4.95 1.99
C GLY A 270 10.92 -5.34 0.54
N CYS A 271 11.70 -6.41 0.33
CA CYS A 271 12.03 -6.87 -1.02
C CYS A 271 10.77 -7.33 -1.77
N GLY A 272 9.86 -8.04 -1.08
CA GLY A 272 8.56 -8.40 -1.64
C GLY A 272 7.72 -7.19 -2.04
N HIS A 273 7.63 -6.17 -1.19
CA HIS A 273 6.91 -4.93 -1.50
C HIS A 273 7.51 -4.18 -2.68
N MET A 274 8.83 -4.00 -2.71
CA MET A 274 9.53 -3.26 -3.76
C MET A 274 9.40 -3.94 -5.13
N ILE A 275 9.68 -5.24 -5.22
CA ILE A 275 9.63 -5.96 -6.50
C ILE A 275 8.19 -6.05 -7.04
N TRP A 276 7.21 -6.34 -6.18
CA TRP A 276 5.81 -6.37 -6.61
C TRP A 276 5.27 -4.96 -6.93
N GLY A 277 5.69 -3.94 -6.18
CA GLY A 277 5.40 -2.54 -6.47
C GLY A 277 5.98 -2.09 -7.82
N GLN A 278 7.22 -2.46 -8.11
CA GLN A 278 7.88 -2.16 -9.39
C GLN A 278 7.25 -2.92 -10.56
N ALA A 279 6.87 -4.19 -10.36
CA ALA A 279 6.12 -4.93 -11.37
C ALA A 279 4.75 -4.30 -11.65
N LYS A 280 4.08 -3.78 -10.61
CA LYS A 280 2.85 -3.01 -10.75
C LYS A 280 3.08 -1.69 -11.49
N TRP A 281 4.18 -1.00 -11.22
CA TRP A 281 4.57 0.22 -11.93
C TRP A 281 4.68 0.03 -13.43
N PHE A 282 5.28 -1.08 -13.86
CA PHE A 282 5.47 -1.42 -15.28
C PHE A 282 4.27 -2.16 -15.89
N GLY A 283 3.14 -2.32 -15.19
CA GLY A 283 1.97 -3.05 -15.71
C GLY A 283 2.17 -4.57 -15.84
N LEU A 284 3.19 -5.14 -15.18
CA LEU A 284 3.56 -6.55 -15.28
C LEU A 284 2.92 -7.44 -14.19
N SER A 285 2.36 -6.83 -13.14
CA SER A 285 1.79 -7.55 -11.99
C SER A 285 0.55 -8.39 -12.37
N PRO A 286 0.54 -9.72 -12.14
CA PRO A 286 -0.61 -10.57 -12.41
C PRO A 286 -1.69 -10.43 -11.33
N THR A 287 -2.96 -10.36 -11.72
CA THR A 287 -4.08 -10.45 -10.77
C THR A 287 -4.08 -11.81 -10.06
N THR A 288 -3.94 -11.80 -8.73
CA THR A 288 -3.74 -13.02 -7.91
C THR A 288 -5.00 -13.90 -7.81
N LYS A 289 -6.19 -13.31 -7.95
CA LYS A 289 -7.50 -13.97 -7.79
C LYS A 289 -7.77 -15.18 -8.69
N TYR A 290 -7.08 -15.28 -9.84
CA TYR A 290 -7.33 -16.32 -10.86
C TYR A 290 -6.17 -17.32 -11.00
N ILE A 291 -5.24 -17.37 -10.04
CA ILE A 291 -4.08 -18.27 -10.12
C ILE A 291 -4.49 -19.73 -9.82
N TRP A 292 -5.53 -19.93 -9.02
CA TRP A 292 -5.90 -21.25 -8.45
C TRP A 292 -7.26 -21.79 -8.93
N GLY A 293 -7.80 -21.32 -10.06
CA GLY A 293 -9.09 -21.79 -10.61
C GLY A 293 -9.00 -23.08 -11.43
N THR A 294 -10.04 -23.92 -11.40
CA THR A 294 -10.10 -25.26 -12.04
C THR A 294 -10.66 -25.28 -13.47
N SER A 295 -10.66 -24.15 -14.18
CA SER A 295 -11.28 -24.08 -15.52
C SER A 295 -10.65 -25.05 -16.53
N THR A 296 -11.53 -25.67 -17.34
CA THR A 296 -11.20 -26.68 -18.35
C THR A 296 -10.90 -26.06 -19.73
N ALA A 297 -11.26 -24.79 -19.95
CA ALA A 297 -11.11 -24.11 -21.23
C ALA A 297 -9.62 -23.89 -21.63
N PRO A 298 -9.20 -24.22 -22.87
CA PRO A 298 -7.79 -24.17 -23.26
C PRO A 298 -7.18 -22.75 -23.28
N ALA A 299 -7.95 -21.73 -23.66
CA ALA A 299 -7.52 -20.33 -23.61
C ALA A 299 -7.28 -19.86 -22.16
N GLU A 300 -8.17 -20.26 -21.24
CA GLU A 300 -8.07 -19.94 -19.82
C GLU A 300 -6.89 -20.68 -19.16
N LYS A 301 -6.61 -21.93 -19.56
CA LYS A 301 -5.42 -22.69 -19.16
C LYS A 301 -4.12 -21.98 -19.56
N ARG A 302 -4.02 -21.46 -20.79
CA ARG A 302 -2.83 -20.72 -21.27
C ARG A 302 -2.64 -19.42 -20.47
N ALA A 303 -3.70 -18.64 -20.30
CA ALA A 303 -3.66 -17.41 -19.50
C ALA A 303 -3.27 -17.68 -18.04
N ARG A 304 -3.81 -18.75 -17.43
CA ARG A 304 -3.45 -19.18 -16.06
C ARG A 304 -1.99 -19.58 -15.96
N LYS A 305 -1.47 -20.37 -16.91
CA LYS A 305 -0.05 -20.77 -16.93
C LYS A 305 0.87 -19.55 -17.02
N GLN A 306 0.52 -18.57 -17.85
CA GLN A 306 1.27 -17.31 -17.95
C GLN A 306 1.23 -16.51 -16.64
N ARG A 307 0.05 -16.36 -16.01
CA ARG A 307 -0.10 -15.69 -14.70
C ARG A 307 0.71 -16.39 -13.61
N ARG A 308 0.68 -17.73 -13.55
CA ARG A 308 1.48 -18.52 -12.61
C ARG A 308 2.98 -18.33 -12.85
N ARG A 309 3.43 -18.33 -14.11
CA ARG A 309 4.83 -18.05 -14.45
C ARG A 309 5.27 -16.65 -13.99
N ARG A 310 4.45 -15.63 -14.25
CA ARG A 310 4.71 -14.26 -13.75
C ARG A 310 4.76 -14.22 -12.23
N TRP A 311 3.80 -14.85 -11.55
CA TRP A 311 3.77 -14.92 -10.09
C TRP A 311 5.03 -15.58 -9.52
N VAL A 312 5.45 -16.73 -10.07
CA VAL A 312 6.69 -17.42 -9.66
C VAL A 312 7.91 -16.55 -9.97
N ALA A 313 7.96 -15.90 -11.14
CA ALA A 313 9.06 -15.02 -11.50
C ALA A 313 9.20 -13.83 -10.55
N LEU A 314 8.08 -13.23 -10.12
CA LEU A 314 8.10 -12.11 -9.17
C LEU A 314 8.55 -12.53 -7.77
N HIS A 315 8.14 -13.71 -7.29
CA HIS A 315 8.66 -14.27 -6.04
C HIS A 315 10.13 -14.63 -6.16
N GLY A 316 10.55 -15.26 -7.26
CA GLY A 316 11.95 -15.55 -7.54
C GLY A 316 12.82 -14.29 -7.56
N ALA A 317 12.34 -13.21 -8.21
CA ALA A 317 13.00 -11.92 -8.21
C ALA A 317 13.05 -11.28 -6.82
N SER A 318 11.97 -11.41 -6.02
CA SER A 318 11.93 -10.94 -4.63
C SER A 318 12.97 -11.66 -3.76
N VAL A 319 13.08 -12.98 -3.90
CA VAL A 319 14.09 -13.79 -3.18
C VAL A 319 15.50 -13.46 -3.64
N ALA A 320 15.73 -13.31 -4.95
CA ALA A 320 17.05 -12.90 -5.47
C ALA A 320 17.45 -11.51 -4.97
N PHE A 321 16.51 -10.57 -4.92
CA PHE A 321 16.76 -9.24 -4.36
C PHE A 321 17.03 -9.30 -2.85
N ALA A 322 16.27 -10.09 -2.09
CA ALA A 322 16.56 -10.33 -0.68
C ALA A 322 17.93 -10.98 -0.45
N ALA A 323 18.36 -11.89 -1.33
CA ALA A 323 19.69 -12.50 -1.26
C ALA A 323 20.81 -11.47 -1.49
N LEU A 324 20.60 -10.50 -2.39
CA LEU A 324 21.52 -9.38 -2.60
C LEU A 324 21.68 -8.50 -1.34
N TRP A 325 20.64 -8.36 -0.52
CA TRP A 325 20.74 -7.69 0.77
C TRP A 325 21.39 -8.58 1.84
N ALA A 326 21.06 -9.88 1.84
CA ALA A 326 21.51 -10.80 2.85
C ALA A 326 23.01 -11.13 2.72
N VAL A 327 23.57 -11.13 1.51
CA VAL A 327 24.96 -11.56 1.27
C VAL A 327 25.98 -10.78 2.10
N GLY A 328 25.88 -9.46 2.17
CA GLY A 328 26.73 -8.66 3.06
C GLY A 328 26.08 -8.34 4.39
N GLY A 329 24.80 -7.97 4.40
CA GLY A 329 24.12 -7.55 5.63
C GLY A 329 24.03 -8.69 6.66
N LEU A 330 23.61 -9.89 6.24
CA LEU A 330 23.51 -11.04 7.13
C LEU A 330 24.74 -11.97 7.07
N GLY A 331 25.39 -12.04 5.91
CA GLY A 331 26.56 -12.89 5.70
C GLY A 331 27.85 -12.34 6.31
N VAL A 332 27.99 -11.02 6.40
CA VAL A 332 29.19 -10.34 6.90
C VAL A 332 28.88 -9.51 8.13
N VAL A 333 27.97 -8.53 8.03
CA VAL A 333 27.71 -7.55 9.10
C VAL A 333 27.11 -8.21 10.35
N ALA A 334 26.06 -9.03 10.20
CA ALA A 334 25.47 -9.76 11.31
C ALA A 334 26.43 -10.74 12.01
N ARG A 335 27.57 -11.06 11.38
CA ARG A 335 28.62 -11.93 11.93
C ARG A 335 29.85 -11.15 12.41
N GLY A 336 29.78 -9.81 12.44
CA GLY A 336 30.89 -8.95 12.84
C GLY A 336 31.26 -9.03 14.33
N GLY A 337 30.39 -9.61 15.17
CA GLY A 337 30.67 -9.86 16.58
C GLY A 337 30.43 -8.65 17.48
N LEU A 338 30.81 -8.79 18.75
CA LEU A 338 30.71 -7.71 19.74
C LEU A 338 31.84 -6.70 19.50
N MET A 339 31.48 -5.43 19.58
CA MET A 339 32.46 -4.36 19.79
C MET A 339 32.96 -4.35 21.23
N GLU A 340 34.28 -4.19 21.40
CA GLU A 340 34.94 -4.19 22.70
C GLU A 340 35.31 -2.76 23.16
N GLY A 341 35.70 -2.64 24.43
CA GLY A 341 36.16 -1.39 25.01
C GLY A 341 35.04 -0.36 25.23
N TRP A 342 35.41 0.91 25.23
CA TRP A 342 34.48 2.00 25.53
C TRP A 342 33.33 2.09 24.51
N ILE A 343 33.60 1.85 23.23
CA ILE A 343 32.56 1.92 22.19
C ILE A 343 31.52 0.79 22.32
N GLY A 344 31.95 -0.40 22.74
CA GLY A 344 31.03 -1.50 23.03
C GLY A 344 30.09 -1.15 24.19
N LYS A 345 30.63 -0.55 25.25
CA LYS A 345 29.83 -0.10 26.39
C LYS A 345 28.81 0.98 26.00
N VAL A 346 29.21 1.92 25.14
CA VAL A 346 28.30 2.93 24.60
C VAL A 346 27.12 2.26 23.87
N TYR A 347 27.40 1.24 23.05
CA TYR A 347 26.34 0.51 22.35
C TYR A 347 25.42 -0.24 23.31
N ASP A 348 25.97 -0.92 24.32
CA ASP A 348 25.18 -1.55 25.38
C ASP A 348 24.29 -0.53 26.11
N ASP A 349 24.81 0.67 26.43
CA ASP A 349 24.05 1.72 27.12
C ASP A 349 22.88 2.24 26.25
N ILE A 350 23.06 2.31 24.93
CA ILE A 350 21.98 2.66 23.98
C ILE A 350 20.88 1.59 23.96
N PHE A 351 21.24 0.30 23.91
CA PHE A 351 20.25 -0.79 23.91
C PHE A 351 19.53 -0.92 25.27
N ALA A 352 20.26 -0.71 26.36
CA ALA A 352 19.72 -0.76 27.71
C ALA A 352 18.60 0.27 27.93
N ALA A 353 18.64 1.41 27.24
CA ALA A 353 17.59 2.45 27.31
C ALA A 353 16.20 1.96 26.85
N VAL A 354 16.13 0.87 26.08
CA VAL A 354 14.88 0.23 25.63
C VAL A 354 14.69 -1.17 26.20
N GLY A 355 15.49 -1.55 27.21
CA GLY A 355 15.43 -2.85 27.87
C GLY A 355 15.93 -4.00 26.99
N LEU A 356 16.82 -3.71 26.04
CA LEU A 356 17.56 -4.71 25.29
C LEU A 356 18.90 -4.98 25.97
#